data_AF-A0AAE3AVZ8-F1
#
_entry.id   AF-A0AAE3AVZ8-F1
#
_cell.length_a   1.000
_cell.length_b   1.000
_cell.length_c   1.000
_cell.angle_alpha   90.00
_cell.angle_beta   90.00
_cell.angle_gamma   90.00
#
_symmetry.space_group_name_H-M   'P 1'
#
loop_
_entity.id
_entity.type
_entity.pdbx_description
1 polymer ?
#
loop_
_entity_poly.entity_id
_entity_poly.type
_entity_poly.pdbx_seq_one_letter_code
_entity_poly.pdbx_strand_id
1 'polypeptide(L)'
;MKRLSKVSCGLLLTASLLIGAMLSGCGQTTDYTAEIKEYQNKLESLAAENEELKAQLGITETQSTEETQTAAETENQSQEMVSENQTDQTGAQQAENTDNSGDEMKILVLGDSIWGNYRDDTGVSARLTACLAQKGKNATVYNGAIGGTRATISPDDNEYQFGPASDCSLGKMISILRGNTDVEMLQGKAAYDDIKAVMNVKDQIDVVILSYGMNDFLAQAPINNSDRPWTGFGTALSEGVKGVRSVFPQAQILITSPNYASYFPIPVKNMGEKALYNYASIACDVAVGQGTLCVDTYDNLGVDAYNADEYLEDGIHLNEKGRSLYAKTIASCLLYGTAGQISGNNIASFN
;
A
#
# COMPACT_ATOMS: atom_id res chain seq x y z
N MET A 1 -39.71 22.91 15.84
CA MET A 1 -39.07 21.64 15.45
C MET A 1 -37.76 21.96 14.73
N LYS A 2 -36.61 21.82 15.42
CA LYS A 2 -35.29 22.11 14.84
C LYS A 2 -34.85 20.93 13.97
N ARG A 3 -34.43 21.21 12.74
CA ARG A 3 -33.87 20.23 11.80
C ARG A 3 -32.54 19.71 12.33
N LEU A 4 -32.45 18.42 12.59
CA LEU A 4 -31.21 17.70 12.83
C LEU A 4 -30.42 17.64 11.51
N SER A 5 -29.12 17.91 11.56
CA SER A 5 -28.23 17.82 10.39
C SER A 5 -27.95 16.34 10.09
N LYS A 6 -27.66 16.03 8.82
CA LYS A 6 -27.43 14.65 8.34
C LYS A 6 -26.23 13.96 9.00
N VAL A 7 -25.35 14.71 9.67
CA VAL A 7 -24.22 14.18 10.46
C VAL A 7 -24.72 13.44 11.71
N SER A 8 -25.83 13.91 12.32
CA SER A 8 -26.40 13.30 13.52
C SER A 8 -27.09 11.96 13.26
N CYS A 9 -27.50 11.68 12.01
CA CYS A 9 -28.21 10.44 11.66
C CYS A 9 -27.23 9.29 11.35
N GLY A 10 -26.04 9.58 10.81
CA GLY A 10 -25.01 8.58 10.54
C GLY A 10 -24.38 8.00 11.82
N LEU A 11 -24.18 8.82 12.84
CA LEU A 11 -23.63 8.41 14.15
C LEU A 11 -24.57 7.51 14.97
N LEU A 12 -25.88 7.65 14.80
CA LEU A 12 -26.88 6.80 15.50
C LEU A 12 -26.99 5.39 14.88
N LEU A 13 -26.65 5.24 13.61
CA LEU A 13 -26.70 3.95 12.90
C LEU A 13 -25.48 3.08 13.18
N THR A 14 -24.30 3.67 13.43
CA THR A 14 -23.09 2.91 13.81
C THR A 14 -23.08 2.48 15.28
N ALA A 15 -23.70 3.26 16.18
CA ALA A 15 -23.86 2.88 17.59
C ALA A 15 -24.79 1.67 17.80
N SER A 16 -25.77 1.48 16.92
CA SER A 16 -26.72 0.36 16.99
C SER A 16 -26.12 -0.99 16.55
N LEU A 17 -25.00 -0.99 15.83
CA LEU A 17 -24.33 -2.20 15.34
C LEU A 17 -23.32 -2.79 16.34
N LEU A 18 -22.98 -2.07 17.41
CA LEU A 18 -22.04 -2.53 18.45
C LEU A 18 -22.71 -3.17 19.68
N ILE A 19 -24.04 -3.22 19.75
CA ILE A 19 -24.78 -3.85 20.86
C ILE A 19 -25.11 -5.34 20.57
N GLY A 20 -24.82 -5.83 19.36
CA GLY A 20 -25.26 -7.14 18.86
C GLY A 20 -24.30 -8.32 19.04
N ALA A 21 -23.31 -8.28 19.94
CA ALA A 21 -22.43 -9.42 20.19
C ALA A 21 -22.08 -9.58 21.68
N MET A 22 -23.08 -9.91 22.49
CA MET A 22 -22.84 -10.50 23.82
C MET A 22 -23.25 -11.97 23.82
N LEU A 23 -22.29 -12.86 23.58
CA LEU A 23 -22.36 -14.24 24.01
C LEU A 23 -21.02 -14.67 24.62
N SER A 24 -21.12 -14.99 25.91
CA SER A 24 -20.29 -15.90 26.71
C SER A 24 -18.78 -15.65 26.82
N GLY A 25 -18.37 -15.14 27.99
CA GLY A 25 -17.02 -15.30 28.51
C GLY A 25 -16.78 -14.41 29.74
N CYS A 26 -16.58 -15.02 30.91
CA CYS A 26 -16.21 -14.29 32.12
C CYS A 26 -14.86 -13.57 31.92
N GLY A 27 -14.90 -12.26 31.77
CA GLY A 27 -13.74 -11.37 31.80
C GLY A 27 -14.23 -10.00 32.25
N GLN A 28 -13.51 -9.34 33.16
CA GLN A 28 -13.85 -8.00 33.63
C GLN A 28 -13.94 -7.05 32.43
N THR A 29 -15.16 -6.69 32.04
CA THR A 29 -15.41 -5.66 31.03
C THR A 29 -15.04 -4.31 31.64
N THR A 30 -13.98 -3.70 31.14
CA THR A 30 -13.63 -2.33 31.51
C THR A 30 -14.60 -1.39 30.79
N ASP A 31 -15.26 -0.53 31.54
CA ASP A 31 -16.22 0.45 31.02
C ASP A 31 -15.47 1.67 30.49
N TYR A 32 -15.38 1.79 29.15
CA TYR A 32 -14.70 2.88 28.46
C TYR A 32 -15.62 4.08 28.16
N THR A 33 -16.85 4.10 28.66
CA THR A 33 -17.85 5.13 28.34
C THR A 33 -17.36 6.54 28.70
N ALA A 34 -16.60 6.67 29.80
CA ALA A 34 -16.05 7.94 30.26
C ALA A 34 -14.93 8.47 29.33
N GLU A 35 -13.98 7.62 28.95
CA GLU A 35 -12.89 8.00 28.03
C GLU A 35 -13.43 8.34 26.64
N ILE A 36 -14.39 7.58 26.12
CA ILE A 36 -15.03 7.86 24.83
C ILE A 36 -15.68 9.26 24.84
N LYS A 37 -16.35 9.61 25.94
CA LYS A 37 -16.99 10.92 26.10
C LYS A 37 -15.96 12.06 26.18
N GLU A 38 -14.81 11.83 26.80
CA GLU A 38 -13.71 12.79 26.84
C GLU A 38 -13.13 13.05 25.44
N TYR A 39 -12.91 11.99 24.65
CA TYR A 39 -12.44 12.13 23.28
C TYR A 39 -13.44 12.86 22.38
N GLN A 40 -14.73 12.58 22.52
CA GLN A 40 -15.78 13.28 21.79
C GLN A 40 -15.78 14.78 22.10
N ASN A 41 -15.68 15.16 23.38
CA ASN A 41 -15.60 16.57 23.78
C ASN A 41 -14.34 17.25 23.22
N LYS A 42 -13.21 16.53 23.18
CA LYS A 42 -11.95 17.06 22.64
C LYS A 42 -12.02 17.28 21.13
N LEU A 43 -12.64 16.37 20.39
CA LEU A 43 -12.90 16.50 18.96
C LEU A 43 -13.82 17.69 18.65
N GLU A 44 -14.89 17.88 19.42
CA GLU A 44 -15.78 19.05 19.26
C GLU A 44 -15.04 20.36 19.55
N SER A 45 -14.17 20.38 20.57
CA SER A 45 -13.34 21.55 20.89
C SER A 45 -12.35 21.88 19.77
N LEU A 46 -11.66 20.88 19.22
CA LEU A 46 -10.71 21.05 18.11
C LEU A 46 -11.41 21.51 16.82
N ALA A 47 -12.62 20.99 16.55
CA ALA A 47 -13.43 21.45 15.42
C ALA A 47 -13.83 22.92 15.58
N ALA A 48 -14.19 23.36 16.79
CA ALA A 48 -14.52 24.76 17.07
C ALA A 48 -13.28 25.68 16.94
N GLU A 49 -12.13 25.26 17.45
CA GLU A 49 -10.87 26.00 17.33
C GLU A 49 -10.43 26.15 15.87
N ASN A 50 -10.60 25.10 15.06
CA ASN A 50 -10.30 25.14 13.62
C ASN A 50 -11.22 26.11 12.86
N GLU A 51 -12.51 26.17 13.19
CA GLU A 51 -13.43 27.15 12.58
C GLU A 51 -13.10 28.59 13.00
N GLU A 52 -12.65 28.80 14.25
CA GLU A 52 -12.17 30.10 14.71
C GLU A 52 -10.87 30.51 13.99
N LEU A 53 -9.93 29.60 13.82
CA LEU A 53 -8.70 29.84 13.06
C LEU A 53 -8.99 30.17 11.59
N LYS A 54 -9.92 29.45 10.95
CA LYS A 54 -10.35 29.74 9.57
C LYS A 54 -10.93 31.16 9.45
N ALA A 55 -11.74 31.58 10.42
CA ALA A 55 -12.29 32.93 10.47
C ALA A 55 -11.21 34.01 10.66
N GLN A 56 -10.18 33.73 11.46
CA GLN A 56 -9.04 34.64 11.66
C GLN A 56 -8.12 34.72 10.43
N LEU A 57 -8.00 33.64 9.67
CA LEU A 57 -7.17 33.57 8.47
C LEU A 57 -7.88 34.03 7.18
N GLY A 58 -9.16 34.39 7.24
CA GLY A 58 -9.92 34.92 6.10
C GLY A 58 -10.11 33.92 4.96
N ILE A 59 -10.08 32.61 5.26
CA ILE A 59 -10.26 31.54 4.28
C ILE A 59 -11.77 31.33 4.09
N THR A 60 -12.31 31.75 2.94
CA THR A 60 -13.70 31.44 2.55
C THR A 60 -13.72 30.21 1.65
N GLU A 61 -14.43 29.15 2.05
CA GLU A 61 -14.76 28.05 1.13
C GLU A 61 -15.73 28.56 0.05
N THR A 62 -15.31 28.47 -1.21
CA THR A 62 -16.20 28.69 -2.35
C THR A 62 -17.13 27.49 -2.48
N GLN A 63 -18.40 27.65 -2.06
CA GLN A 63 -19.46 26.69 -2.37
C GLN A 63 -19.77 26.73 -3.88
N SER A 64 -19.47 25.66 -4.61
CA SER A 64 -20.17 25.35 -5.85
C SER A 64 -21.48 24.63 -5.51
N THR A 65 -22.57 25.38 -5.51
CA THR A 65 -23.94 24.86 -5.57
C THR A 65 -24.21 24.34 -6.98
N GLU A 66 -24.58 23.07 -7.13
CA GLU A 66 -25.43 22.63 -8.23
C GLU A 66 -26.67 21.90 -7.71
N GLU A 67 -27.78 22.28 -8.32
CA GLU A 67 -29.15 22.12 -7.90
C GLU A 67 -29.66 20.69 -8.17
N THR A 68 -30.43 20.16 -7.22
CA THR A 68 -31.30 19.02 -7.46
C THR A 68 -32.64 19.54 -8.00
N GLN A 69 -33.02 19.17 -9.22
CA GLN A 69 -34.42 19.13 -9.64
C GLN A 69 -34.78 17.74 -10.18
N THR A 70 -35.78 17.18 -9.52
CA THR A 70 -36.50 15.93 -9.76
C THR A 70 -37.39 16.02 -11.00
N ALA A 71 -37.49 14.95 -11.81
CA ALA A 71 -38.79 14.44 -12.32
C ALA A 71 -38.65 13.18 -13.20
N ALA A 72 -39.29 12.10 -12.71
CA ALA A 72 -40.17 11.14 -13.40
C ALA A 72 -39.68 10.31 -14.61
N GLU A 73 -39.62 8.99 -14.34
CA GLU A 73 -40.15 7.84 -15.10
C GLU A 73 -40.78 8.09 -16.49
N THR A 74 -40.40 7.28 -17.48
CA THR A 74 -41.33 6.45 -18.29
C THR A 74 -40.54 5.36 -19.04
N GLU A 75 -41.02 4.12 -18.95
CA GLU A 75 -40.64 2.93 -19.71
C GLU A 75 -40.89 3.09 -21.23
N ASN A 76 -40.07 2.51 -22.12
CA ASN A 76 -40.56 1.43 -23.01
C ASN A 76 -39.45 0.73 -23.83
N GLN A 77 -39.78 -0.52 -24.17
CA GLN A 77 -39.09 -1.56 -24.94
C GLN A 77 -38.81 -1.26 -26.42
N SER A 78 -37.75 -1.89 -26.99
CA SER A 78 -37.72 -2.79 -28.19
C SER A 78 -36.25 -3.00 -28.64
N GLN A 79 -35.66 -4.21 -28.66
CA GLN A 79 -35.65 -5.28 -29.70
C GLN A 79 -35.58 -4.76 -31.15
N GLU A 80 -34.81 -5.25 -32.12
CA GLU A 80 -33.73 -6.24 -32.30
C GLU A 80 -33.25 -6.05 -33.79
N MET A 81 -32.17 -6.75 -34.19
CA MET A 81 -31.81 -7.16 -35.57
C MET A 81 -30.75 -6.38 -36.39
N VAL A 82 -29.52 -6.94 -36.34
CA VAL A 82 -28.68 -7.50 -37.44
C VAL A 82 -28.77 -6.88 -38.86
N SER A 83 -27.62 -6.47 -39.39
CA SER A 83 -27.23 -6.81 -40.77
C SER A 83 -25.71 -6.79 -40.97
N GLU A 84 -25.21 -7.92 -41.46
CA GLU A 84 -23.87 -8.11 -42.00
C GLU A 84 -23.71 -7.36 -43.33
N ASN A 85 -22.50 -6.88 -43.62
CA ASN A 85 -21.96 -6.97 -44.98
C ASN A 85 -20.43 -6.91 -44.95
N GLN A 86 -19.83 -7.98 -45.44
CA GLN A 86 -18.42 -8.05 -45.82
C GLN A 86 -18.16 -7.15 -47.04
N THR A 87 -17.00 -6.51 -47.08
CA THR A 87 -16.27 -6.31 -48.34
C THR A 87 -14.78 -6.20 -48.04
N ASP A 88 -14.01 -7.14 -48.59
CA ASP A 88 -12.56 -7.11 -48.68
C ASP A 88 -12.09 -5.87 -49.46
N GLN A 89 -11.09 -5.16 -48.93
CA GLN A 89 -10.05 -4.56 -49.76
C GLN A 89 -8.68 -4.61 -49.07
N THR A 90 -7.79 -5.35 -49.72
CA THR A 90 -6.33 -5.31 -49.67
C THR A 90 -5.76 -3.89 -49.58
N GLY A 91 -4.95 -3.66 -48.56
CA GLY A 91 -4.04 -2.53 -48.45
C GLY A 91 -2.79 -2.97 -47.71
N ALA A 92 -1.74 -3.30 -48.47
CA ALA A 92 -0.42 -3.53 -47.93
C ALA A 92 0.10 -2.23 -47.31
N GLN A 93 0.22 -2.19 -45.99
CA GLN A 93 1.03 -1.21 -45.28
C GLN A 93 1.93 -1.97 -44.31
N GLN A 94 3.12 -2.28 -44.86
CA GLN A 94 4.42 -2.12 -44.22
C GLN A 94 4.36 -2.07 -42.69
N ALA A 95 4.51 -3.25 -42.07
CA ALA A 95 4.88 -3.34 -40.68
C ALA A 95 6.20 -2.60 -40.49
N GLU A 96 6.15 -1.43 -39.87
CA GLU A 96 7.28 -0.90 -39.14
C GLU A 96 7.54 -1.86 -37.98
N ASN A 97 8.36 -2.87 -38.25
CA ASN A 97 9.14 -3.53 -37.21
C ASN A 97 10.08 -2.47 -36.62
N THR A 98 9.54 -1.63 -35.74
CA THR A 98 10.33 -1.07 -34.67
C THR A 98 10.55 -2.21 -33.69
N ASP A 99 11.62 -2.96 -33.93
CA ASP A 99 12.22 -3.84 -32.95
C ASP A 99 12.74 -2.95 -31.80
N ASN A 100 11.81 -2.44 -30.99
CA ASN A 100 12.06 -1.84 -29.69
C ASN A 100 12.09 -2.98 -28.66
N SER A 101 12.87 -4.04 -28.91
CA SER A 101 13.32 -4.95 -27.86
C SER A 101 14.40 -4.25 -27.04
N GLY A 102 14.08 -3.09 -26.47
CA GLY A 102 14.71 -2.69 -25.22
C GLY A 102 14.29 -3.74 -24.21
N ASP A 103 15.27 -4.41 -23.59
CA ASP A 103 15.02 -5.47 -22.59
C ASP A 103 13.89 -5.02 -21.64
N GLU A 104 12.83 -5.81 -21.60
CA GLU A 104 11.69 -5.59 -20.72
C GLU A 104 12.17 -5.64 -19.26
N MET A 105 11.89 -4.59 -18.49
CA MET A 105 12.23 -4.55 -17.07
C MET A 105 11.28 -5.45 -16.27
N LYS A 106 11.80 -6.46 -15.58
CA LYS A 106 11.02 -7.36 -14.74
C LYS A 106 11.19 -7.03 -13.26
N ILE A 107 10.08 -6.67 -12.62
CA ILE A 107 10.05 -6.18 -11.25
C ILE A 107 9.28 -7.18 -10.39
N LEU A 108 9.89 -7.68 -9.31
CA LEU A 108 9.17 -8.40 -8.26
C LEU A 108 8.86 -7.44 -7.12
N VAL A 109 7.63 -7.45 -6.61
CA VAL A 109 7.26 -6.75 -5.37
C VAL A 109 6.98 -7.76 -4.27
N LEU A 110 7.65 -7.61 -3.14
CA LEU A 110 7.32 -8.26 -1.87
C LEU A 110 6.84 -7.19 -0.91
N GLY A 111 5.59 -7.30 -0.45
CA GLY A 111 5.00 -6.29 0.41
C GLY A 111 3.63 -6.69 0.95
N ASP A 112 2.86 -5.68 1.33
CA ASP A 112 1.60 -5.83 2.03
C ASP A 112 0.38 -5.34 1.23
N SER A 113 -0.68 -4.91 1.92
CA SER A 113 -1.95 -4.48 1.33
C SER A 113 -1.83 -3.24 0.44
N ILE A 114 -0.82 -2.38 0.64
CA ILE A 114 -0.61 -1.19 -0.19
C ILE A 114 -0.41 -1.57 -1.66
N TRP A 115 0.32 -2.67 -1.90
CA TRP A 115 0.46 -3.29 -3.21
C TRP A 115 -0.57 -4.40 -3.44
N GLY A 116 -1.05 -5.03 -2.37
CA GLY A 116 -1.85 -6.25 -2.27
C GLY A 116 -3.31 -6.12 -2.69
N ASN A 117 -3.98 -5.05 -2.28
CA ASN A 117 -5.44 -4.98 -2.30
C ASN A 117 -6.02 -4.72 -3.70
N TYR A 118 -5.32 -3.91 -4.51
CA TYR A 118 -5.74 -3.54 -5.85
C TYR A 118 -4.83 -4.20 -6.89
N ARG A 119 -5.38 -5.18 -7.60
CA ARG A 119 -4.70 -5.98 -8.63
C ARG A 119 -5.17 -5.66 -10.05
N ASP A 120 -6.17 -4.79 -10.18
CA ASP A 120 -6.65 -4.26 -11.46
C ASP A 120 -5.78 -3.09 -11.95
N ASP A 121 -6.24 -2.41 -13.00
CA ASP A 121 -5.59 -1.25 -13.61
C ASP A 121 -5.46 -0.05 -12.66
N THR A 122 -6.23 -0.03 -11.55
CA THR A 122 -6.13 1.00 -10.52
C THR A 122 -5.04 0.73 -9.49
N GLY A 123 -4.49 -0.49 -9.47
CA GLY A 123 -3.45 -0.91 -8.54
C GLY A 123 -2.10 -0.24 -8.76
N VAL A 124 -1.26 -0.25 -7.73
CA VAL A 124 0.08 0.37 -7.77
C VAL A 124 0.94 -0.26 -8.87
N SER A 125 0.87 -1.58 -9.07
CA SER A 125 1.62 -2.30 -10.11
C SER A 125 1.29 -1.80 -11.52
N ALA A 126 0.00 -1.71 -11.88
CA ALA A 126 -0.42 -1.25 -13.19
C ALA A 126 0.00 0.21 -13.42
N ARG A 127 -0.19 1.07 -12.41
CA ARG A 127 0.21 2.47 -12.47
C ARG A 127 1.72 2.65 -12.58
N LEU A 128 2.52 1.81 -11.91
CA LEU A 128 3.98 1.80 -12.03
C LEU A 128 4.40 1.47 -13.46
N THR A 129 3.87 0.39 -14.03
CA THR A 129 4.12 0.03 -15.44
C THR A 129 3.75 1.18 -16.38
N ALA A 130 2.59 1.82 -16.18
CA ALA A 130 2.19 2.97 -16.98
C ALA A 130 3.18 4.14 -16.86
N CYS A 131 3.65 4.48 -15.65
CA CYS A 131 4.64 5.54 -15.44
C CYS A 131 5.98 5.24 -16.14
N LEU A 132 6.45 3.99 -16.08
CA LEU A 132 7.68 3.55 -16.75
C LEU A 132 7.53 3.59 -18.28
N ALA A 133 6.38 3.15 -18.80
CA ALA A 133 6.09 3.17 -20.23
C ALA A 133 6.12 4.59 -20.80
N GLN A 134 5.63 5.59 -20.08
CA GLN A 134 5.74 7.01 -20.47
C GLN A 134 7.19 7.52 -20.59
N LYS A 135 8.15 6.81 -19.98
CA LYS A 135 9.58 7.08 -20.07
C LYS A 135 10.31 6.13 -21.04
N GLY A 136 9.56 5.42 -21.89
CA GLY A 136 10.11 4.49 -22.86
C GLY A 136 10.68 3.20 -22.24
N LYS A 137 10.24 2.85 -21.02
CA LYS A 137 10.62 1.62 -20.33
C LYS A 137 9.44 0.67 -20.26
N ASN A 138 9.47 -0.38 -21.08
CA ASN A 138 8.51 -1.48 -20.93
C ASN A 138 8.84 -2.25 -19.64
N ALA A 139 7.82 -2.57 -18.85
CA ALA A 139 8.01 -3.24 -17.57
C ALA A 139 6.87 -4.20 -17.22
N THR A 140 7.24 -5.37 -16.70
CA THR A 140 6.31 -6.33 -16.09
C THR A 140 6.54 -6.37 -14.58
N VAL A 141 5.45 -6.24 -13.82
CA VAL A 141 5.46 -6.29 -12.35
C VAL A 141 4.82 -7.59 -11.88
N TYR A 142 5.60 -8.45 -11.26
CA TYR A 142 5.13 -9.63 -10.53
C TYR A 142 4.77 -9.22 -9.10
N ASN A 143 3.49 -9.23 -8.75
CA ASN A 143 3.01 -8.71 -7.48
C ASN A 143 2.89 -9.81 -6.42
N GLY A 144 4.02 -10.09 -5.77
CA GLY A 144 4.13 -11.01 -4.65
C GLY A 144 3.60 -10.47 -3.30
N ALA A 145 2.94 -9.32 -3.27
CA ALA A 145 2.48 -8.71 -2.03
C ALA A 145 1.23 -9.40 -1.46
N ILE A 146 1.12 -9.53 -0.15
CA ILE A 146 -0.02 -10.17 0.51
C ILE A 146 -0.51 -9.25 1.64
N GLY A 147 -1.81 -8.92 1.62
CA GLY A 147 -2.43 -8.05 2.62
C GLY A 147 -2.17 -8.49 4.06
N GLY A 148 -1.88 -7.52 4.94
CA GLY A 148 -1.62 -7.74 6.36
C GLY A 148 -0.26 -8.36 6.72
N THR A 149 0.60 -8.64 5.74
CA THR A 149 1.91 -9.25 6.01
C THR A 149 2.94 -8.25 6.52
N ARG A 150 3.93 -8.79 7.24
CA ARG A 150 5.00 -8.06 7.91
C ARG A 150 6.35 -8.44 7.33
N ALA A 151 7.36 -7.60 7.53
CA ALA A 151 8.74 -8.04 7.35
C ALA A 151 9.12 -9.05 8.44
N THR A 152 8.72 -8.75 9.69
CA THR A 152 8.96 -9.62 10.84
C THR A 152 8.09 -10.87 10.84
N ILE A 153 8.58 -11.93 11.47
CA ILE A 153 7.79 -13.13 11.74
C ILE A 153 6.85 -12.93 12.93
N SER A 154 5.81 -13.75 13.03
CA SER A 154 5.05 -13.86 14.28
C SER A 154 5.94 -14.35 15.42
N PRO A 155 5.72 -13.93 16.68
CA PRO A 155 6.46 -14.47 17.83
C PRO A 155 6.37 -16.01 17.94
N ASP A 156 5.29 -16.60 17.43
CA ASP A 156 5.04 -18.05 17.45
C ASP A 156 5.66 -18.80 16.27
N ASP A 157 6.18 -18.09 15.28
CA ASP A 157 6.82 -18.68 14.10
C ASP A 157 8.26 -19.10 14.37
N ASN A 158 8.68 -20.17 13.70
CA ASN A 158 10.07 -20.61 13.69
C ASN A 158 10.86 -19.82 12.64
N GLU A 159 11.92 -19.13 13.07
CA GLU A 159 12.72 -18.26 12.21
C GLU A 159 13.55 -18.99 11.13
N TYR A 160 13.62 -20.32 11.18
CA TYR A 160 14.39 -21.17 10.25
C TYR A 160 13.52 -22.12 9.43
N GLN A 161 12.25 -22.33 9.81
CA GLN A 161 11.37 -23.28 9.15
C GLN A 161 9.92 -22.77 9.09
N PHE A 162 9.48 -22.37 7.90
CA PHE A 162 8.14 -21.85 7.67
C PHE A 162 7.17 -22.97 7.27
N GLY A 163 6.13 -23.17 8.08
CA GLY A 163 5.08 -24.15 7.83
C GLY A 163 3.81 -23.54 7.21
N PRO A 164 2.77 -24.37 7.00
CA PRO A 164 1.47 -23.89 6.51
C PRO A 164 0.81 -22.86 7.45
N ALA A 165 0.99 -23.04 8.76
CA ALA A 165 0.45 -22.12 9.78
C ALA A 165 1.27 -20.83 9.93
N SER A 166 2.49 -20.77 9.37
CA SER A 166 3.33 -19.59 9.49
C SER A 166 2.83 -18.42 8.69
N ASP A 167 2.98 -17.22 9.26
CA ASP A 167 2.64 -15.97 8.59
C ASP A 167 3.41 -15.87 7.27
N CYS A 168 2.80 -15.23 6.26
CA CYS A 168 3.45 -14.93 4.98
C CYS A 168 4.42 -13.75 5.11
N SER A 169 5.23 -13.75 6.17
CA SER A 169 6.29 -12.77 6.43
C SER A 169 7.32 -12.73 5.30
N LEU A 170 8.11 -11.67 5.24
CA LEU A 170 9.24 -11.56 4.31
C LEU A 170 10.16 -12.79 4.39
N GLY A 171 10.42 -13.32 5.59
CA GLY A 171 11.20 -14.54 5.79
C GLY A 171 10.63 -15.76 5.05
N LYS A 172 9.31 -15.97 5.15
CA LYS A 172 8.61 -17.06 4.42
C LYS A 172 8.69 -16.86 2.91
N MET A 173 8.48 -15.63 2.44
CA MET A 173 8.57 -15.32 1.00
C MET A 173 9.97 -15.59 0.44
N ILE A 174 11.03 -15.17 1.15
CA ILE A 174 12.42 -15.47 0.78
C ILE A 174 12.69 -16.98 0.82
N SER A 175 12.18 -17.69 1.81
CA SER A 175 12.32 -19.16 1.91
C SER A 175 11.69 -19.87 0.71
N ILE A 176 10.50 -19.43 0.29
CA ILE A 176 9.81 -19.94 -0.92
C ILE A 176 10.65 -19.65 -2.17
N LEU A 177 11.13 -18.42 -2.32
CA LEU A 177 11.95 -18.02 -3.46
C LEU A 177 13.30 -18.74 -3.52
N ARG A 178 13.84 -19.20 -2.38
CA ARG A 178 15.01 -20.09 -2.32
C ARG A 178 14.69 -21.55 -2.66
N GLY A 179 13.42 -21.95 -2.62
CA GLY A 179 12.98 -23.34 -2.75
C GLY A 179 13.07 -24.15 -1.45
N ASN A 180 13.29 -23.49 -0.32
CA ASN A 180 13.35 -24.14 1.00
C ASN A 180 11.95 -24.39 1.59
N THR A 181 10.98 -23.57 1.17
CA THR A 181 9.55 -23.72 1.50
C THR A 181 8.78 -23.90 0.21
N ASP A 182 7.80 -24.80 0.21
CA ASP A 182 6.99 -25.09 -0.98
C ASP A 182 6.13 -23.86 -1.35
N VAL A 183 6.19 -23.44 -2.62
CA VAL A 183 5.37 -22.34 -3.16
C VAL A 183 3.88 -22.65 -3.08
N GLU A 184 3.52 -23.94 -3.05
CA GLU A 184 2.14 -24.38 -2.89
C GLU A 184 1.53 -23.95 -1.54
N MET A 185 2.34 -23.54 -0.55
CA MET A 185 1.85 -22.90 0.68
C MET A 185 1.17 -21.54 0.45
N LEU A 186 1.33 -20.94 -0.74
CA LEU A 186 0.64 -19.71 -1.12
C LEU A 186 -0.67 -19.97 -1.86
N GLN A 187 -1.08 -21.23 -2.12
CA GLN A 187 -2.35 -21.51 -2.80
C GLN A 187 -3.53 -20.74 -2.17
N GLY A 188 -4.32 -20.08 -3.02
CA GLY A 188 -5.43 -19.22 -2.60
C GLY A 188 -5.04 -17.83 -2.12
N LYS A 189 -3.74 -17.48 -2.06
CA LYS A 189 -3.26 -16.11 -1.87
C LYS A 189 -3.13 -15.40 -3.22
N ALA A 190 -3.40 -14.10 -3.25
CA ALA A 190 -3.27 -13.27 -4.45
C ALA A 190 -1.84 -13.22 -5.05
N ALA A 191 -0.82 -13.53 -4.25
CA ALA A 191 0.58 -13.56 -4.68
C ALA A 191 1.01 -14.89 -5.33
N TYR A 192 0.19 -15.94 -5.27
CA TYR A 192 0.60 -17.30 -5.64
C TYR A 192 1.10 -17.40 -7.07
N ASP A 193 0.30 -16.94 -8.04
CA ASP A 193 0.62 -17.08 -9.46
C ASP A 193 1.85 -16.25 -9.84
N ASP A 194 1.96 -15.03 -9.31
CA ASP A 194 3.12 -14.15 -9.52
C ASP A 194 4.41 -14.73 -8.95
N ILE A 195 4.39 -15.24 -7.71
CA ILE A 195 5.58 -15.87 -7.11
C ILE A 195 5.96 -17.13 -7.87
N LYS A 196 4.98 -17.95 -8.29
CA LYS A 196 5.23 -19.14 -9.10
C LYS A 196 5.81 -18.79 -10.47
N ALA A 197 5.34 -17.72 -11.10
CA ALA A 197 5.89 -17.21 -12.35
C ALA A 197 7.35 -16.74 -12.18
N VAL A 198 7.63 -15.94 -11.14
CA VAL A 198 8.98 -15.45 -10.81
C VAL A 198 9.97 -16.59 -10.60
N MET A 199 9.54 -17.69 -10.00
CA MET A 199 10.41 -18.85 -9.80
C MET A 199 10.96 -19.45 -11.10
N ASN A 200 10.28 -19.23 -12.24
CA ASN A 200 10.71 -19.70 -13.57
C ASN A 200 11.60 -18.69 -14.31
N VAL A 201 11.73 -17.45 -13.82
CA VAL A 201 12.45 -16.35 -14.49
C VAL A 201 13.38 -15.59 -13.53
N LYS A 202 13.88 -16.25 -12.48
CA LYS A 202 14.69 -15.60 -11.43
C LYS A 202 15.92 -14.88 -11.96
N ASP A 203 16.57 -15.42 -12.99
CA ASP A 203 17.74 -14.85 -13.65
C ASP A 203 17.43 -13.62 -14.50
N GLN A 204 16.14 -13.32 -14.71
CA GLN A 204 15.66 -12.19 -15.51
C GLN A 204 15.00 -11.11 -14.67
N ILE A 205 14.90 -11.27 -13.34
CA ILE A 205 14.38 -10.20 -12.47
C ILE A 205 15.43 -9.08 -12.36
N ASP A 206 15.06 -7.88 -12.77
CA ASP A 206 15.93 -6.70 -12.74
C ASP A 206 15.83 -5.94 -11.43
N VAL A 207 14.63 -5.93 -10.83
CA VAL A 207 14.34 -5.17 -9.61
C VAL A 207 13.52 -6.01 -8.63
N VAL A 208 13.90 -5.97 -7.36
CA VAL A 208 13.04 -6.44 -6.26
C VAL A 208 12.70 -5.28 -5.34
N ILE A 209 11.41 -5.02 -5.17
CA ILE A 209 10.88 -4.01 -4.24
C ILE A 209 10.49 -4.70 -2.94
N LEU A 210 11.03 -4.22 -1.82
CA LEU A 210 10.65 -4.60 -0.46
C LEU A 210 9.83 -3.46 0.15
N SER A 211 8.52 -3.68 0.32
CA SER A 211 7.57 -2.68 0.80
C SER A 211 6.85 -3.19 2.04
N TYR A 212 7.48 -3.01 3.20
CA TYR A 212 6.98 -3.47 4.51
C TYR A 212 7.19 -2.39 5.57
N GLY A 213 6.49 -2.51 6.70
CA GLY A 213 6.68 -1.67 7.88
C GLY A 213 5.37 -1.20 8.50
N MET A 214 4.30 -1.05 7.71
CA MET A 214 2.99 -0.62 8.23
C MET A 214 2.42 -1.68 9.18
N ASN A 215 2.39 -2.95 8.76
CA ASN A 215 1.90 -4.03 9.62
C ASN A 215 2.87 -4.36 10.76
N ASP A 216 4.18 -4.14 10.59
CA ASP A 216 5.16 -4.27 11.67
C ASP A 216 4.90 -3.23 12.76
N PHE A 217 4.57 -2.00 12.37
CA PHE A 217 4.09 -0.94 13.24
C PHE A 217 2.76 -1.30 13.91
N LEU A 218 1.75 -1.73 13.15
CA LEU A 218 0.44 -2.08 13.70
C LEU A 218 0.54 -3.24 14.72
N ALA A 219 1.43 -4.20 14.45
CA ALA A 219 1.74 -5.31 15.36
C ALA A 219 2.73 -4.94 16.47
N GLN A 220 3.26 -3.71 16.48
CA GLN A 220 4.21 -3.21 17.46
C GLN A 220 5.47 -4.09 17.57
N ALA A 221 5.92 -4.62 16.42
CA ALA A 221 7.08 -5.48 16.30
C ALA A 221 8.34 -4.78 16.84
N PRO A 222 9.33 -5.50 17.39
CA PRO A 222 10.61 -4.91 17.75
C PRO A 222 11.25 -4.18 16.55
N ILE A 223 11.72 -2.95 16.74
CA ILE A 223 12.19 -2.11 15.63
C ILE A 223 13.62 -2.43 15.22
N ASN A 224 14.54 -2.52 16.17
CA ASN A 224 15.98 -2.59 15.92
C ASN A 224 16.58 -3.99 16.17
N ASN A 225 17.89 -4.06 15.92
CA ASN A 225 18.72 -5.27 15.89
C ASN A 225 18.31 -6.35 16.91
N SER A 226 18.07 -7.53 16.36
CA SER A 226 17.93 -8.78 17.10
C SER A 226 19.01 -9.76 16.65
N ASP A 227 19.50 -10.58 17.59
CA ASP A 227 20.39 -11.69 17.30
C ASP A 227 19.66 -12.85 16.59
N ARG A 228 18.32 -12.82 16.60
CA ARG A 228 17.47 -13.78 15.91
C ARG A 228 16.97 -13.22 14.58
N PRO A 229 17.13 -13.94 13.46
CA PRO A 229 16.70 -13.45 12.16
C PRO A 229 15.19 -13.20 12.15
N TRP A 230 14.75 -12.23 11.35
CA TRP A 230 13.33 -11.88 11.14
C TRP A 230 12.55 -11.37 12.36
N THR A 231 13.15 -11.23 13.55
CA THR A 231 12.41 -10.87 14.78
C THR A 231 12.42 -9.39 15.12
N GLY A 232 13.43 -8.64 14.65
CA GLY A 232 13.45 -7.17 14.66
C GLY A 232 13.23 -6.62 13.25
N PHE A 233 12.53 -5.51 13.09
CA PHE A 233 12.16 -4.96 11.79
C PHE A 233 13.38 -4.64 10.91
N GLY A 234 14.37 -3.91 11.45
CA GLY A 234 15.62 -3.63 10.74
C GLY A 234 16.42 -4.90 10.42
N THR A 235 16.42 -5.88 11.34
CA THR A 235 17.03 -7.21 11.11
C THR A 235 16.31 -7.97 9.99
N ALA A 236 14.98 -7.97 9.98
CA ALA A 236 14.16 -8.66 8.99
C ALA A 236 14.37 -8.08 7.58
N LEU A 237 14.42 -6.75 7.44
CA LEU A 237 14.75 -6.11 6.16
C LEU A 237 16.18 -6.42 5.72
N SER A 238 17.16 -6.38 6.65
CA SER A 238 18.56 -6.72 6.34
C SER A 238 18.72 -8.17 5.88
N GLU A 239 18.05 -9.12 6.55
CA GLU A 239 18.00 -10.53 6.13
C GLU A 239 17.23 -10.70 4.81
N GLY A 240 16.20 -9.89 4.58
CA GLY A 240 15.47 -9.80 3.32
C GLY A 240 16.39 -9.42 2.16
N VAL A 241 17.20 -8.37 2.31
CA VAL A 241 18.18 -7.94 1.32
C VAL A 241 19.19 -9.04 1.02
N LYS A 242 19.75 -9.71 2.04
CA LYS A 242 20.65 -10.86 1.84
C LYS A 242 19.93 -12.01 1.12
N GLY A 243 18.67 -12.25 1.48
CA GLY A 243 17.74 -13.17 0.83
C GLY A 243 17.63 -12.91 -0.66
N VAL A 244 17.23 -11.69 -1.02
CA VAL A 244 17.06 -11.25 -2.39
C VAL A 244 18.37 -11.40 -3.17
N ARG A 245 19.50 -10.91 -2.67
CA ARG A 245 20.80 -11.05 -3.34
C ARG A 245 21.22 -12.50 -3.59
N SER A 246 20.81 -13.42 -2.72
CA SER A 246 21.09 -14.85 -2.91
C SER A 246 20.21 -15.51 -3.98
N VAL A 247 19.01 -14.98 -4.23
CA VAL A 247 18.05 -15.53 -5.21
C VAL A 247 18.16 -14.84 -6.57
N PHE A 248 18.35 -13.51 -6.56
CA PHE A 248 18.38 -12.61 -7.70
C PHE A 248 19.67 -11.78 -7.66
N PRO A 249 20.85 -12.38 -7.86
CA PRO A 249 22.14 -11.70 -7.67
C PRO A 249 22.36 -10.50 -8.60
N GLN A 250 21.67 -10.46 -9.73
CA GLN A 250 21.70 -9.36 -10.71
C GLN A 250 20.75 -8.21 -10.37
N ALA A 251 19.73 -8.45 -9.54
CA ALA A 251 18.65 -7.49 -9.33
C ALA A 251 19.10 -6.30 -8.47
N GLN A 252 18.68 -5.11 -8.88
CA GLN A 252 18.67 -3.95 -7.99
C GLN A 252 17.57 -4.14 -6.94
N ILE A 253 17.81 -3.63 -5.74
CA ILE A 253 16.84 -3.69 -4.64
C ILE A 253 16.35 -2.28 -4.39
N LEU A 254 15.03 -2.13 -4.23
CA LEU A 254 14.41 -0.92 -3.73
C LEU A 254 13.71 -1.26 -2.41
N ILE A 255 14.01 -0.50 -1.36
CA ILE A 255 13.21 -0.52 -0.13
C ILE A 255 12.33 0.73 -0.12
N THR A 256 11.04 0.53 0.09
CA THR A 256 10.10 1.62 0.36
C THR A 256 9.74 1.58 1.85
N SER A 257 9.87 2.73 2.52
CA SER A 257 9.37 2.87 3.88
C SER A 257 7.83 2.72 3.90
N PRO A 258 7.19 2.45 5.05
CA PRO A 258 5.76 2.70 5.20
C PRO A 258 5.43 4.18 4.96
N ASN A 259 4.28 4.45 4.34
CA ASN A 259 3.79 5.82 4.15
C ASN A 259 3.12 6.38 5.41
N TYR A 260 2.85 7.68 5.41
CA TYR A 260 2.01 8.32 6.42
C TYR A 260 0.64 7.63 6.54
N ALA A 261 0.16 7.49 7.77
CA ALA A 261 -1.19 7.02 8.11
C ALA A 261 -1.80 7.95 9.17
N SER A 262 -3.10 8.23 9.06
CA SER A 262 -3.81 9.18 9.94
C SER A 262 -4.56 8.50 11.10
N TYR A 263 -4.99 7.24 10.93
CA TYR A 263 -5.79 6.53 11.92
C TYR A 263 -5.20 5.16 12.23
N PHE A 264 -4.82 4.92 13.48
CA PHE A 264 -4.34 3.62 13.91
C PHE A 264 -4.63 3.38 15.40
N PRO A 265 -5.04 2.16 15.79
CA PRO A 265 -5.40 1.83 17.16
C PRO A 265 -4.17 1.56 18.04
N ILE A 266 -3.16 2.43 18.00
CA ILE A 266 -1.94 2.27 18.80
C ILE A 266 -2.05 3.04 20.11
N PRO A 267 -1.83 2.40 21.27
CA PRO A 267 -1.82 3.09 22.56
C PRO A 267 -0.79 4.23 22.59
N VAL A 268 -1.15 5.38 23.18
CA VAL A 268 -0.26 6.57 23.27
C VAL A 268 1.12 6.25 23.85
N LYS A 269 1.20 5.32 24.81
CA LYS A 269 2.47 4.86 25.41
C LYS A 269 3.47 4.27 24.39
N ASN A 270 2.98 3.83 23.24
CA ASN A 270 3.77 3.26 22.16
C ASN A 270 4.17 4.29 21.09
N MET A 271 3.68 5.54 21.17
CA MET A 271 4.02 6.64 20.25
C MET A 271 5.42 7.23 20.47
N GLY A 272 6.24 6.61 21.31
CA GLY A 272 7.65 6.93 21.50
C GLY A 272 8.52 6.11 20.55
N GLU A 273 9.32 5.21 21.09
CA GLU A 273 10.25 4.36 20.32
C GLU A 273 9.54 3.52 19.24
N LYS A 274 8.24 3.23 19.38
CA LYS A 274 7.44 2.45 18.42
C LYS A 274 6.48 3.25 17.55
N ALA A 275 6.73 4.55 17.38
CA ALA A 275 6.01 5.37 16.42
C ALA A 275 6.25 4.90 14.97
N LEU A 276 5.26 5.10 14.10
CA LEU A 276 5.33 4.77 12.67
C LEU A 276 6.57 5.36 11.98
N TYR A 277 6.89 6.62 12.31
CA TYR A 277 8.10 7.31 11.85
C TYR A 277 9.38 6.50 12.10
N ASN A 278 9.50 5.78 13.23
CA ASN A 278 10.71 5.00 13.50
C ASN A 278 10.81 3.77 12.60
N TYR A 279 9.69 3.15 12.22
CA TYR A 279 9.70 2.09 11.20
C TYR A 279 10.09 2.68 9.84
N ALA A 280 9.62 3.88 9.50
CA ALA A 280 10.02 4.53 8.26
C ALA A 280 11.53 4.83 8.22
N SER A 281 12.06 5.47 9.27
CA SER A 281 13.48 5.76 9.42
C SER A 281 14.33 4.49 9.32
N ILE A 282 13.95 3.41 10.00
CA ILE A 282 14.73 2.16 9.98
C ILE A 282 14.70 1.47 8.62
N ALA A 283 13.59 1.54 7.88
CA ALA A 283 13.57 1.04 6.51
C ALA A 283 14.58 1.79 5.62
N CYS A 284 14.65 3.13 5.75
CA CYS A 284 15.60 3.96 5.05
C CYS A 284 17.06 3.72 5.49
N ASP A 285 17.30 3.56 6.79
CA ASP A 285 18.64 3.26 7.33
C ASP A 285 19.17 1.92 6.82
N VAL A 286 18.31 0.89 6.78
CA VAL A 286 18.68 -0.40 6.19
C VAL A 286 18.97 -0.24 4.70
N ALA A 287 18.14 0.49 3.96
CA ALA A 287 18.33 0.70 2.54
C ALA A 287 19.67 1.38 2.22
N VAL A 288 19.97 2.48 2.92
CA VAL A 288 21.22 3.23 2.80
C VAL A 288 22.40 2.36 3.21
N GLY A 289 22.33 1.73 4.39
CA GLY A 289 23.41 0.88 4.93
C GLY A 289 23.70 -0.35 4.08
N GLN A 290 22.70 -0.88 3.37
CA GLN A 290 22.86 -2.01 2.45
C GLN A 290 23.20 -1.57 1.02
N GLY A 291 23.23 -0.28 0.72
CA GLY A 291 23.48 0.24 -0.63
C GLY A 291 22.38 -0.16 -1.63
N THR A 292 21.11 -0.09 -1.23
CA THR A 292 19.96 -0.30 -2.11
C THR A 292 19.36 1.04 -2.55
N LEU A 293 18.43 1.04 -3.49
CA LEU A 293 17.55 2.19 -3.66
C LEU A 293 16.64 2.33 -2.43
N CYS A 294 16.23 3.57 -2.18
CA CYS A 294 15.41 3.91 -1.03
C CYS A 294 14.38 4.98 -1.42
N VAL A 295 13.11 4.73 -1.10
CA VAL A 295 12.08 5.77 -1.10
C VAL A 295 11.53 5.90 0.32
N ASP A 296 11.72 7.07 0.91
CA ASP A 296 11.06 7.47 2.14
C ASP A 296 9.65 7.95 1.82
N THR A 297 8.68 7.02 1.79
CA THR A 297 7.30 7.35 1.49
C THR A 297 6.57 7.99 2.68
N TYR A 298 7.19 8.01 3.86
CA TYR A 298 6.63 8.70 5.01
C TYR A 298 6.82 10.22 4.84
N ASP A 299 8.06 10.65 4.58
CA ASP A 299 8.38 12.09 4.45
C ASP A 299 8.29 12.61 3.01
N ASN A 300 8.61 11.79 1.99
CA ASN A 300 8.76 12.27 0.61
C ASN A 300 7.58 11.95 -0.32
N LEU A 301 6.57 11.20 0.14
CA LEU A 301 5.35 10.98 -0.67
C LEU A 301 4.50 12.25 -0.78
N GLY A 302 4.59 13.14 0.20
CA GLY A 302 3.77 14.36 0.26
C GLY A 302 2.36 14.14 0.83
N VAL A 303 2.13 13.03 1.54
CA VAL A 303 0.91 12.78 2.29
C VAL A 303 1.17 13.05 3.77
N ASP A 304 0.33 13.87 4.38
CA ASP A 304 0.47 14.30 5.78
C ASP A 304 -0.89 14.44 6.47
N ALA A 305 -0.88 14.94 7.71
CA ALA A 305 -2.10 15.10 8.52
C ALA A 305 -3.13 16.08 7.92
N TYR A 306 -2.73 16.97 7.01
CA TYR A 306 -3.59 17.99 6.42
C TYR A 306 -4.27 17.52 5.13
N ASN A 307 -3.66 16.57 4.42
CA ASN A 307 -4.18 16.07 3.14
C ASN A 307 -4.47 14.56 3.12
N ALA A 308 -4.33 13.86 4.25
CA ALA A 308 -4.54 12.41 4.34
C ALA A 308 -5.84 11.93 3.69
N ASP A 309 -6.96 12.62 3.91
CA ASP A 309 -8.27 12.24 3.36
C ASP A 309 -8.34 12.35 1.83
N GLU A 310 -7.43 13.11 1.19
CA GLU A 310 -7.32 13.17 -0.27
C GLU A 310 -6.62 11.93 -0.85
N TYR A 311 -5.72 11.29 -0.10
CA TYR A 311 -4.84 10.23 -0.61
C TYR A 311 -5.03 8.86 0.06
N LEU A 312 -5.70 8.82 1.21
CA LEU A 312 -6.01 7.60 1.96
C LEU A 312 -7.52 7.31 1.91
N GLU A 313 -7.89 6.03 1.87
CA GLU A 313 -9.31 5.60 1.86
C GLU A 313 -9.86 5.31 3.26
N ASP A 314 -9.01 4.83 4.17
CA ASP A 314 -9.37 4.46 5.54
C ASP A 314 -8.35 4.97 6.58
N GLY A 315 -7.49 5.90 6.16
CA GLY A 315 -6.40 6.43 6.97
C GLY A 315 -5.14 5.58 7.02
N ILE A 316 -5.11 4.42 6.33
CA ILE A 316 -3.90 3.59 6.18
C ILE A 316 -3.65 3.29 4.70
N HIS A 317 -4.67 2.76 4.01
CA HIS A 317 -4.57 2.34 2.62
C HIS A 317 -4.68 3.52 1.67
N LEU A 318 -3.90 3.47 0.59
CA LEU A 318 -3.93 4.48 -0.45
C LEU A 318 -5.22 4.35 -1.28
N ASN A 319 -5.97 5.44 -1.41
CA ASN A 319 -7.01 5.54 -2.41
C ASN A 319 -6.39 5.68 -3.83
N GLU A 320 -7.23 5.85 -4.85
CA GLU A 320 -6.74 5.90 -6.25
C GLU A 320 -5.71 7.03 -6.52
N LYS A 321 -5.92 8.21 -5.93
CA LYS A 321 -4.97 9.33 -6.03
C LYS A 321 -3.66 8.98 -5.32
N GLY A 322 -3.74 8.41 -4.11
CA GLY A 322 -2.60 7.92 -3.35
C GLY A 322 -1.78 6.90 -4.12
N ARG A 323 -2.43 5.88 -4.71
CA ARG A 323 -1.76 4.84 -5.51
C ARG A 323 -1.05 5.42 -6.73
N SER A 324 -1.65 6.44 -7.36
CA SER A 324 -1.03 7.15 -8.49
C SER A 324 0.22 7.93 -8.07
N LEU A 325 0.14 8.67 -6.97
CA LEU A 325 1.27 9.42 -6.43
C LEU A 325 2.42 8.49 -6.00
N TYR A 326 2.07 7.39 -5.34
CA TYR A 326 3.01 6.37 -4.90
C TYR A 326 3.73 5.70 -6.08
N ALA A 327 2.99 5.28 -7.11
CA ALA A 327 3.57 4.70 -8.33
C ALA A 327 4.52 5.66 -9.05
N LYS A 328 4.16 6.96 -9.17
CA LYS A 328 5.04 7.99 -9.75
C LYS A 328 6.32 8.18 -8.95
N THR A 329 6.22 8.17 -7.62
CA THR A 329 7.37 8.30 -6.72
C THR A 329 8.33 7.12 -6.91
N ILE A 330 7.80 5.91 -6.98
CA ILE A 330 8.60 4.69 -7.22
C ILE A 330 9.23 4.70 -8.61
N ALA A 331 8.46 5.01 -9.65
CA ALA A 331 8.99 5.11 -11.01
C ALA A 331 10.14 6.12 -11.09
N SER A 332 10.01 7.26 -10.39
CA SER A 332 11.07 8.28 -10.33
C SER A 332 12.33 7.74 -9.66
N CYS A 333 12.20 7.01 -8.55
CA CYS A 333 13.35 6.41 -7.87
C CYS A 333 14.00 5.30 -8.72
N LEU A 334 13.22 4.46 -9.40
CA LEU A 334 13.78 3.43 -10.28
C LEU A 334 14.56 4.02 -11.46
N LEU A 335 14.13 5.17 -11.99
CA LEU A 335 14.76 5.81 -13.13
C LEU A 335 15.95 6.70 -12.76
N TYR A 336 15.91 7.35 -11.60
CA TYR A 336 16.82 8.46 -11.26
C TYR A 336 17.43 8.35 -9.85
N GLY A 337 16.99 7.38 -9.05
CA GLY A 337 17.49 7.16 -7.70
C GLY A 337 18.94 6.65 -7.70
N THR A 338 19.64 6.93 -6.61
CA THR A 338 21.02 6.48 -6.41
C THR A 338 21.05 5.49 -5.24
N ALA A 339 21.66 4.32 -5.46
CA ALA A 339 21.78 3.30 -4.42
C ALA A 339 22.62 3.82 -3.24
N GLY A 340 22.21 3.51 -2.01
CA GLY A 340 22.85 4.04 -0.81
C GLY A 340 22.44 5.48 -0.46
N GLN A 341 21.40 6.02 -1.10
CA GLN A 341 20.85 7.34 -0.82
C GLN A 341 19.32 7.27 -0.74
N ILE A 342 18.74 8.08 0.14
CA ILE A 342 17.29 8.30 0.18
C ILE A 342 16.91 9.13 -1.06
N SER A 343 15.97 8.63 -1.87
CA SER A 343 15.46 9.38 -3.01
C SER A 343 14.86 10.70 -2.53
N GLY A 344 15.22 11.79 -3.19
CA GLY A 344 14.58 13.08 -2.97
C GLY A 344 13.09 13.05 -3.31
N ASN A 345 12.40 14.10 -2.88
CA ASN A 345 10.98 14.39 -3.10
C ASN A 345 10.67 14.94 -4.52
N ASN A 346 11.66 14.98 -5.42
CA ASN A 346 11.46 15.36 -6.81
C ASN A 346 10.84 14.20 -7.60
N ILE A 347 9.52 14.21 -7.75
CA ILE A 347 8.80 13.27 -8.60
C ILE A 347 8.95 13.70 -10.06
N ALA A 348 9.38 12.78 -10.92
CA ALA A 348 9.48 13.04 -12.34
C ALA A 348 8.11 13.36 -12.94
N SER A 349 8.07 14.20 -13.98
CA SER A 349 6.83 14.51 -14.68
C SER A 349 6.37 13.30 -15.50
N PHE A 350 5.18 12.80 -15.18
CA PHE A 350 4.46 11.75 -15.91
C PHE A 350 3.16 12.38 -16.41
N ASN A 351 2.92 12.31 -17.73
CA ASN A 351 1.83 12.99 -18.43
C ASN A 351 0.53 12.18 -18.39
#